data_AF-A0A0F9DM98-F1
#
_entry.id   AF-A0A0F9DM98-F1
#
_cell.length_a   1.000
_cell.length_b   1.000
_cell.length_c   1.000
_cell.angle_alpha   90.00
_cell.angle_beta   90.00
_cell.angle_gamma   90.00
#
_symmetry.space_group_name_H-M   'P 1'
#
loop_
_entity.id
_entity.type
_entity.pdbx_description
1 polymer ?
#
loop_
_entity_poly.entity_id
_entity_poly.type
_entity_poly.pdbx_seq_one_letter_code
_entity_poly.pdbx_strand_id
1 'polypeptide(L)'
;MPLETGGHIPPARKTITYTAGGGNPGQNGVETDIFTVTGEVIVIALIPYCTTLLGESAGTPTLELGVNNDTNLFVAATTATDIDANDFWFDATPAEVGGMAIPAALKDIAITDNISCTVGGTNNISSGVIEYTVYWLPISDDGNVVAN
;
A
#
# COMPACT_ATOMS: atom_id res chain seq x y z
N MET A 1 13.27 12.68 -22.00
CA MET A 1 14.04 11.42 -22.08
C MET A 1 13.65 10.63 -23.34
N PRO A 2 14.56 10.03 -24.15
CA PRO A 2 14.13 9.22 -25.29
C PRO A 2 13.50 7.92 -24.77
N LEU A 3 12.23 7.69 -25.08
CA LEU A 3 11.62 6.38 -24.90
C LEU A 3 12.33 5.40 -25.83
N GLU A 4 13.23 4.59 -25.27
CA GLU A 4 13.78 3.43 -25.97
C GLU A 4 12.61 2.52 -26.34
N THR A 5 12.57 2.14 -27.62
CA THR A 5 11.52 1.37 -28.27
C THR A 5 11.10 0.13 -27.48
N GLY A 6 9.89 0.15 -26.89
CA GLY A 6 9.17 -1.06 -26.47
C GLY A 6 9.41 -1.59 -25.04
N GLY A 7 10.13 -0.87 -24.16
CA GLY A 7 10.29 -1.29 -22.77
C GLY A 7 9.04 -0.95 -21.95
N HIS A 8 8.27 -1.96 -21.51
CA HIS A 8 7.30 -1.74 -20.44
C HIS A 8 8.08 -1.40 -19.16
N ILE A 9 7.68 -0.36 -18.43
CA ILE A 9 8.17 -0.19 -17.05
C ILE A 9 7.53 -1.33 -16.24
N PRO A 10 8.31 -2.25 -15.63
CA PRO A 10 7.74 -3.26 -14.76
C PRO A 10 7.09 -2.60 -13.55
N PRO A 11 5.98 -3.15 -13.04
CA PRO A 11 5.43 -2.65 -11.79
C PRO A 11 6.47 -2.80 -10.68
N ALA A 12 6.50 -1.84 -9.76
CA ALA A 12 7.27 -2.01 -8.53
C ALA A 12 6.46 -2.91 -7.57
N ARG A 13 7.16 -3.80 -6.87
CA ARG A 13 6.55 -4.71 -5.91
C ARG A 13 7.29 -4.68 -4.58
N LYS A 14 6.54 -4.65 -3.48
CA LYS A 14 7.07 -4.70 -2.13
C LYS A 14 6.22 -5.63 -1.29
N THR A 15 6.86 -6.58 -0.62
CA THR A 15 6.22 -7.41 0.41
C THR A 15 6.57 -6.84 1.78
N ILE A 16 5.56 -6.58 2.61
CA ILE A 16 5.72 -6.18 4.00
C ILE A 16 5.25 -7.31 4.90
N THR A 17 6.13 -7.73 5.82
CA THR A 17 5.75 -8.59 6.94
C THR A 17 5.49 -7.71 8.16
N TYR A 18 4.26 -7.75 8.66
CA TYR A 18 3.86 -6.99 9.83
C TYR A 18 4.28 -7.71 11.10
N THR A 19 4.92 -6.96 12.00
CA THR A 19 5.33 -7.44 13.32
C THR A 19 5.22 -6.31 14.34
N ALA A 20 4.87 -6.66 15.57
CA ALA A 20 4.64 -5.68 16.63
C ALA A 20 5.94 -5.10 17.21
N GLY A 21 5.89 -3.80 17.54
CA GLY A 21 6.90 -3.09 18.35
C GLY A 21 8.23 -2.82 17.65
N GLY A 22 9.12 -2.08 18.31
CA GLY A 22 10.51 -1.86 17.85
C GLY A 22 10.69 -1.03 16.59
N GLY A 23 9.70 -0.22 16.20
CA GLY A 23 9.69 0.52 14.93
C GLY A 23 9.37 -0.34 13.71
N ASN A 24 8.94 -1.58 13.92
CA ASN A 24 8.54 -2.47 12.83
C ASN A 24 7.22 -2.02 12.19
N PRO A 25 6.92 -2.45 10.95
CA PRO A 25 5.74 -2.02 10.20
C PRO A 25 4.39 -2.30 10.86
N GLY A 26 4.33 -3.20 11.86
CA GLY A 26 3.11 -3.50 12.61
C GLY A 26 2.91 -2.66 13.87
N GLN A 27 3.86 -1.77 14.21
CA GLN A 27 3.73 -0.94 15.40
C GLN A 27 2.75 0.22 15.19
N ASN A 28 1.84 0.42 16.15
CA ASN A 28 0.93 1.55 16.18
C ASN A 28 1.65 2.91 16.09
N GLY A 29 1.11 3.80 15.27
CA GLY A 29 1.66 5.13 15.02
C GLY A 29 2.92 5.12 14.14
N VAL A 30 3.35 3.96 13.64
CA VAL A 30 4.43 3.88 12.66
C VAL A 30 3.84 3.96 11.26
N GLU A 31 4.28 4.98 10.54
CA GLU A 31 4.16 5.07 9.10
C GLU A 31 5.34 4.34 8.46
N THR A 32 5.05 3.50 7.47
CA THR A 32 6.03 2.67 6.75
C THR A 32 5.97 2.98 5.27
N ASP A 33 7.05 3.52 4.73
CA ASP A 33 7.20 3.73 3.29
C ASP A 33 7.28 2.39 2.56
N ILE A 34 6.35 2.17 1.63
CA ILE A 34 6.27 0.98 0.78
C ILE A 34 7.10 1.19 -0.48
N PHE A 35 6.93 2.36 -1.10
CA PHE A 35 7.65 2.77 -2.29
C PHE A 35 8.19 4.18 -2.15
N THR A 36 9.45 4.38 -2.51
CA THR A 36 10.00 5.72 -2.71
C THR A 36 9.63 6.25 -4.08
N VAL A 37 9.06 7.45 -4.10
CA VAL A 37 8.70 8.19 -5.31
C VAL A 37 9.70 9.31 -5.51
N THR A 38 10.22 9.45 -6.73
CA THR A 38 10.97 10.64 -7.15
C THR A 38 10.20 11.37 -8.22
N GLY A 39 10.31 12.70 -8.27
CA GLY A 39 9.57 13.51 -9.23
C GLY A 39 8.05 13.41 -9.08
N GLU A 40 7.36 13.60 -10.19
CA GLU A 40 5.91 13.49 -10.32
C GLU A 40 5.57 12.21 -11.08
N VAL A 41 4.65 11.42 -10.55
CA VAL A 41 4.17 10.19 -11.20
C VAL A 41 2.65 10.12 -11.15
N ILE A 42 2.06 9.41 -12.11
CA ILE A 42 0.67 8.95 -12.01
C ILE A 42 0.66 7.48 -11.64
N VAL A 43 -0.04 7.14 -10.56
CA VAL A 43 -0.38 5.77 -10.20
C VAL A 43 -1.46 5.29 -11.14
N ILE A 44 -1.14 4.31 -11.99
CA ILE A 44 -2.10 3.66 -12.90
C ILE A 44 -2.91 2.60 -12.16
N ALA A 45 -2.28 1.90 -11.20
CA ALA A 45 -2.95 0.97 -10.31
C ALA A 45 -2.07 0.66 -9.10
N LEU A 46 -2.62 0.74 -7.90
CA LEU A 46 -2.04 0.19 -6.68
C LEU A 46 -2.87 -1.03 -6.25
N ILE A 47 -2.21 -2.18 -6.11
CA ILE A 47 -2.86 -3.47 -5.87
C ILE A 47 -2.24 -4.08 -4.62
N PRO A 48 -2.79 -3.82 -3.42
CA PRO A 48 -2.45 -4.55 -2.22
C PRO A 48 -3.16 -5.91 -2.20
N TYR A 49 -2.40 -6.97 -1.93
CA TYR A 49 -2.89 -8.34 -1.81
C TYR A 49 -2.39 -8.96 -0.49
N CYS A 50 -3.33 -9.33 0.38
CA CYS A 50 -3.01 -9.94 1.65
C CYS A 50 -2.71 -11.43 1.44
N THR A 51 -1.46 -11.83 1.68
CA THR A 51 -1.01 -13.22 1.50
C THR A 51 -1.08 -14.01 2.81
N THR A 52 -1.05 -13.32 3.95
CA THR A 52 -1.20 -13.92 5.28
C THR A 52 -1.99 -12.96 6.15
N LEU A 53 -3.06 -13.48 6.76
CA LEU A 53 -4.00 -12.72 7.59
C LEU A 53 -3.25 -11.84 8.60
N LEU A 54 -3.65 -10.58 8.68
CA LEU A 54 -3.08 -9.69 9.69
C LEU A 54 -3.59 -10.08 11.08
N GLY A 55 -2.65 -10.24 12.00
CA GLY A 55 -2.94 -10.60 13.39
C GLY A 55 -2.91 -9.39 14.31
N GLU A 56 -3.66 -9.47 15.40
CA GLU A 56 -3.62 -8.53 16.51
C GLU A 56 -3.39 -9.31 17.82
N SER A 57 -2.69 -8.70 18.78
CA SER A 57 -2.52 -9.31 20.11
C SER A 57 -3.60 -8.89 21.12
N ALA A 58 -4.23 -7.73 20.89
CA ALA A 58 -5.39 -7.20 21.61
C ALA A 58 -5.87 -5.92 20.91
N GLY A 59 -6.97 -5.31 21.36
CA GLY A 59 -7.48 -4.06 20.79
C GLY A 59 -7.98 -4.25 19.36
N THR A 60 -8.09 -3.15 18.61
CA THR A 60 -8.49 -3.15 17.20
C THR A 60 -7.53 -2.24 16.44
N PRO A 61 -6.34 -2.74 16.04
CA PRO A 61 -5.43 -2.00 15.19
C PRO A 61 -6.07 -1.81 13.82
N THR A 62 -5.78 -0.66 13.22
CA THR A 62 -6.20 -0.37 11.84
C THR A 62 -4.99 -0.19 10.95
N LEU A 63 -5.17 -0.36 9.66
CA LEU A 63 -4.19 -0.02 8.64
C LEU A 63 -4.80 0.97 7.66
N GLU A 64 -4.05 2.02 7.35
CA GLU A 64 -4.37 3.01 6.32
C GLU A 64 -3.35 2.91 5.18
N LEU A 65 -3.76 3.19 3.95
CA LEU A 65 -2.90 3.19 2.76
C LEU A 65 -3.02 4.53 2.05
N GLY A 66 -1.88 5.17 1.83
CA GLY A 66 -1.84 6.52 1.29
C GLY A 66 -0.46 6.88 0.77
N VAL A 67 -0.19 8.16 0.81
CA VAL A 67 1.14 8.70 0.66
C VAL A 67 1.57 9.36 1.96
N ASN A 68 2.86 9.67 2.11
CA ASN A 68 3.30 10.42 3.26
C ASN A 68 2.52 11.73 3.39
N ASN A 69 2.11 12.04 4.62
CA ASN A 69 1.25 13.18 4.98
C ASN A 69 -0.21 13.13 4.48
N ASP A 70 -0.62 12.09 3.74
CA ASP A 70 -2.02 11.82 3.36
C ASP A 70 -2.29 10.30 3.39
N THR A 71 -2.27 9.75 4.61
CA THR A 71 -2.19 8.30 4.87
C THR A 71 -3.42 7.51 4.46
N ASN A 72 -4.53 8.18 4.12
CA ASN A 72 -5.78 7.55 3.72
C ASN A 72 -6.17 7.83 2.26
N LEU A 73 -5.27 8.42 1.47
CA LEU A 73 -5.51 8.78 0.08
C LEU A 73 -6.02 7.61 -0.77
N PHE A 74 -5.44 6.41 -0.58
CA PHE A 74 -5.78 5.22 -1.39
C PHE A 74 -6.85 4.34 -0.71
N VAL A 75 -6.64 4.00 0.56
CA VAL A 75 -7.57 3.21 1.37
C VAL A 75 -7.62 3.78 2.78
N ALA A 76 -8.83 4.09 3.25
CA ALA A 76 -9.05 4.55 4.62
C ALA A 76 -8.78 3.46 5.66
N ALA A 77 -8.81 3.85 6.94
CA ALA A 77 -8.56 2.93 8.05
C ALA A 77 -9.44 1.69 7.98
N THR A 78 -8.79 0.53 7.87
CA THR A 78 -9.42 -0.78 7.86
C THR A 78 -8.97 -1.55 9.08
N THR A 79 -9.87 -2.23 9.81
CA THR A 79 -9.46 -3.10 10.91
C THR A 79 -8.52 -4.17 10.37
N ALA A 80 -7.40 -4.41 11.03
CA ALA A 80 -6.39 -5.35 10.52
C ALA A 80 -6.97 -6.74 10.25
N THR A 81 -7.83 -7.24 11.14
CA THR A 81 -8.49 -8.55 11.02
C THR A 81 -9.54 -8.63 9.92
N ASP A 82 -10.00 -7.49 9.38
CA ASP A 82 -10.92 -7.44 8.24
C ASP A 82 -10.15 -7.55 6.90
N ILE A 83 -8.81 -7.46 6.92
CA ILE A 83 -7.95 -7.64 5.75
C ILE A 83 -7.59 -9.14 5.62
N ASP A 84 -8.46 -9.88 4.95
CA ASP A 84 -8.41 -11.34 4.91
C ASP A 84 -7.28 -11.92 4.04
N ALA A 85 -6.79 -13.09 4.44
CA ALA A 85 -5.76 -13.80 3.68
C ALA A 85 -6.31 -14.30 2.33
N ASN A 86 -5.46 -14.20 1.30
CA ASN A 86 -5.74 -14.52 -0.09
C ASN A 86 -6.75 -13.57 -0.75
N ASP A 87 -6.87 -12.35 -0.25
CA ASP A 87 -7.78 -11.33 -0.78
C ASP A 87 -7.07 -10.00 -1.13
N PHE A 88 -7.72 -9.24 -2.01
CA PHE A 88 -7.34 -7.86 -2.33
C PHE A 88 -7.83 -6.91 -1.24
N TRP A 89 -7.00 -5.94 -0.85
CA TRP A 89 -7.40 -4.92 0.12
C TRP A 89 -7.77 -3.60 -0.58
N PHE A 90 -8.97 -3.54 -1.16
CA PHE A 90 -9.36 -2.43 -2.03
C PHE A 90 -10.24 -1.37 -1.36
N ASP A 91 -10.86 -1.69 -0.22
CA ASP A 91 -11.60 -0.73 0.58
C ASP A 91 -11.54 -1.04 2.09
N ALA A 92 -12.27 -0.26 2.89
CA ALA A 92 -12.30 -0.39 4.35
C ALA A 92 -13.22 -1.51 4.87
N THR A 93 -13.91 -2.20 3.97
CA THR A 93 -14.81 -3.33 4.21
C THR A 93 -14.53 -4.47 3.22
N PRO A 94 -13.30 -5.02 3.19
CA PRO A 94 -12.92 -6.03 2.21
C PRO A 94 -13.88 -7.23 2.27
N ALA A 95 -14.37 -7.66 1.12
CA ALA A 95 -15.35 -8.73 1.01
C ALA A 95 -15.26 -9.47 -0.34
N GLU A 96 -14.17 -9.29 -1.07
CA GLU A 96 -14.11 -9.64 -2.48
C GLU A 96 -13.61 -11.07 -2.69
N VAL A 97 -14.23 -11.78 -3.64
CA VAL A 97 -13.89 -13.18 -3.88
C VAL A 97 -13.69 -13.39 -5.38
N GLY A 98 -12.47 -13.75 -5.77
CA GLY A 98 -12.11 -14.13 -7.14
C GLY A 98 -11.83 -12.97 -8.11
N GLY A 99 -12.25 -11.75 -7.80
CA GLY A 99 -11.84 -10.55 -8.54
C GLY A 99 -12.86 -9.41 -8.49
N MET A 100 -12.37 -8.19 -8.61
CA MET A 100 -13.16 -6.95 -8.60
C MET A 100 -12.49 -5.88 -9.47
N ALA A 101 -13.24 -4.85 -9.85
CA ALA A 101 -12.66 -3.68 -10.49
C ALA A 101 -11.83 -2.89 -9.47
N ILE A 102 -10.62 -2.47 -9.85
CA ILE A 102 -9.80 -1.59 -9.00
C ILE A 102 -10.58 -0.27 -8.76
N PRO A 103 -10.83 0.11 -7.49
CA PRO A 103 -11.54 1.34 -7.15
C PRO A 103 -10.85 2.59 -7.69
N ALA A 104 -11.62 3.65 -7.89
CA ALA A 104 -11.08 4.94 -8.34
C ALA A 104 -10.04 5.52 -7.36
N ALA A 105 -10.14 5.21 -6.07
CA ALA A 105 -9.17 5.63 -5.07
C ALA A 105 -7.80 4.94 -5.22
N LEU A 106 -7.69 3.86 -6.01
CA LEU A 106 -6.45 3.08 -6.16
C LEU A 106 -5.82 3.21 -7.57
N LYS A 107 -6.31 4.16 -8.39
CA LYS A 107 -5.84 4.34 -9.77
C LYS A 107 -6.07 5.76 -10.29
N ASP A 108 -5.32 6.11 -11.32
CA ASP A 108 -5.39 7.40 -12.01
C ASP A 108 -5.16 8.60 -11.07
N ILE A 109 -4.28 8.43 -10.07
CA ILE A 109 -3.93 9.46 -9.08
C ILE A 109 -2.50 9.95 -9.32
N ALA A 110 -2.34 11.26 -9.50
CA ALA A 110 -1.03 11.89 -9.55
C ALA A 110 -0.49 12.11 -8.12
N ILE A 111 0.76 11.71 -7.88
CA ILE A 111 1.44 11.83 -6.58
C ILE A 111 2.86 12.37 -6.76
N THR A 112 3.39 12.96 -5.70
CA THR A 112 4.77 13.45 -5.61
C THR A 112 5.50 12.98 -4.35
N ASP A 113 4.80 12.23 -3.50
CA ASP A 113 5.31 11.75 -2.22
C ASP A 113 5.33 10.22 -2.20
N ASN A 114 6.11 9.65 -1.28
CA ASN A 114 6.28 8.22 -1.12
C ASN A 114 4.91 7.57 -0.83
N ILE A 115 4.71 6.34 -1.34
CA ILE A 115 3.52 5.55 -1.01
C ILE A 115 3.80 4.84 0.30
N SER A 116 2.93 5.01 1.29
CA SER A 116 3.12 4.53 2.65
C SER A 116 1.87 3.84 3.20
N CYS A 117 2.04 3.04 4.24
CA CYS A 117 0.94 2.59 5.08
C CYS A 117 1.19 2.99 6.53
N THR A 118 0.11 3.26 7.26
CA THR A 118 0.19 3.68 8.67
C THR A 118 -0.67 2.78 9.54
N VAL A 119 -0.08 2.23 10.59
CA VAL A 119 -0.81 1.46 11.60
C VAL A 119 -1.45 2.40 12.60
N GLY A 120 -2.77 2.35 12.73
CA GLY A 120 -3.57 3.14 13.65
C GLY A 120 -4.33 2.28 14.67
N GLY A 121 -5.40 2.85 15.22
CA GLY A 121 -6.24 2.20 16.22
C GLY A 121 -5.61 2.21 17.61
N THR A 122 -5.91 1.18 18.42
CA THR A 122 -5.54 1.12 19.84
C THR A 122 -4.41 0.13 20.15
N ASN A 123 -3.88 -0.56 19.15
CA ASN A 123 -2.81 -1.56 19.34
C ASN A 123 -1.95 -1.75 18.07
N ASN A 124 -1.02 -2.70 18.13
CA ASN A 124 -0.14 -3.13 17.05
C ASN A 124 -0.77 -4.25 16.23
N ILE A 125 -0.44 -4.29 14.93
CA ILE A 125 -0.55 -5.46 14.09
C ILE A 125 0.64 -6.38 14.43
N SER A 126 0.35 -7.61 14.88
CA SER A 126 1.35 -8.53 15.45
C SER A 126 1.90 -9.54 14.46
N SER A 127 1.19 -9.79 13.36
CA SER A 127 1.59 -10.71 12.30
C SER A 127 0.90 -10.36 10.99
N GLY A 128 1.28 -11.05 9.91
CA GLY A 128 0.61 -10.98 8.61
C GLY A 128 1.50 -10.40 7.53
N VAL A 129 1.07 -10.55 6.28
CA VAL A 129 1.89 -10.21 5.11
C VAL A 129 1.01 -9.65 4.01
N ILE A 130 1.37 -8.47 3.50
CA ILE A 130 0.76 -7.87 2.31
C ILE A 130 1.83 -7.69 1.23
N GLU A 131 1.49 -8.10 0.01
CA GLU A 131 2.21 -7.74 -1.20
C GLU A 131 1.56 -6.51 -1.82
N TYR A 132 2.33 -5.45 -2.02
CA TYR A 132 1.93 -4.26 -2.73
C TYR A 132 2.52 -4.30 -4.13
N THR A 133 1.69 -4.09 -5.14
CA THR A 133 2.12 -3.92 -6.53
C THR A 133 1.64 -2.57 -7.04
N VAL A 134 2.56 -1.75 -7.57
CA VAL A 134 2.22 -0.45 -8.17
C VAL A 134 2.62 -0.39 -9.63
N TYR A 135 1.64 -0.07 -10.48
CA TYR A 135 1.82 0.34 -11.86
C TYR A 135 1.78 1.86 -11.91
N TRP A 136 2.75 2.48 -12.57
CA TRP A 136 2.90 3.93 -12.62
C TRP A 136 3.46 4.38 -13.97
N LEU A 137 3.28 5.68 -14.27
CA LEU A 137 3.96 6.36 -15.38
C LEU A 137 4.63 7.64 -14.87
N PRO A 138 5.83 7.99 -15.35
CA PRO A 138 6.46 9.27 -15.03
C PRO A 138 5.64 10.40 -15.64
N ILE A 139 5.44 11.47 -14.88
CA ILE A 139 4.94 12.76 -15.36
C ILE A 139 6.13 13.71 -15.58
N SER A 140 7.04 13.79 -14.61
CA SER A 140 8.30 14.55 -14.71
C SER A 140 9.46 13.71 -15.26
N ASP A 141 10.54 14.38 -15.68
CA ASP A 141 11.74 13.71 -16.22
C ASP A 141 12.45 12.79 -15.20
N ASP A 142 12.33 13.10 -13.90
CA ASP A 142 12.84 12.32 -12.77
C ASP A 142 11.77 11.46 -12.07
N GLY A 143 10.58 11.37 -12.67
CA GLY A 143 9.46 10.54 -12.22
C GLY A 143 9.86 9.07 -12.10
N ASN A 144 9.86 8.52 -10.89
CA ASN A 144 10.18 7.12 -10.65
C ASN A 144 9.50 6.56 -9.40
N VAL A 145 9.29 5.24 -9.36
CA VAL A 145 8.81 4.53 -8.17
C VAL A 145 9.67 3.29 -7.93
N VAL A 146 10.24 3.19 -6.72
CA VAL A 146 11.14 2.10 -6.32
C VAL A 146 10.66 1.50 -5.00
N ALA A 147 10.66 0.17 -4.89
CA ALA A 147 10.35 -0.51 -3.64
C ALA A 147 11.43 -0.23 -2.58
N ASN A 148 10.99 0.14 -1.37
CA ASN A 148 11.86 0.23 -0.19
C ASN A 148 12.13 -1.14 0.43
#